data_AF-A0AAV1JDZ0-F1
#
_entry.id   AF-A0AAV1JDZ0-F1
#
_cell.length_a   1.000
_cell.length_b   1.000
_cell.length_c   1.000
_cell.angle_alpha   90.00
_cell.angle_beta   90.00
_cell.angle_gamma   90.00
#
_symmetry.space_group_name_H-M   'P 1'
#
loop_
_entity.id
_entity.type
_entity.pdbx_description
1 polymer ?
#
loop_
_entity_poly.entity_id
_entity_poly.type
_entity_poly.pdbx_seq_one_letter_code
_entity_poly.pdbx_strand_id
1 'polypeptide(L)'
;MDSEQFRKHGKEVIDFIADFYDNVREHEITPSIEPGHVAKSFPKDAPEKPDNWQTVFEDFSRTILPGVTSWNSPQFHGYYPSGASYASILGSILTEGLGTVGVTWISNPVCTELEMVTLNWLGKLLGLPEEFLNCSSGPGGGVIQGHASEAVFVCLSAAKDKMIRKFMSFNSSLNEDEIRSKLVAYSSDQSNSSVEKGLSSRFREDSASEGR
;
A
#
# COMPACT_ATOMS: atom_id res chain seq x y z
N MET A 1 -7.06 26.88 9.71
CA MET A 1 -5.60 27.05 9.60
C MET A 1 -5.31 27.85 8.33
N ASP A 2 -4.49 28.89 8.39
CA ASP A 2 -3.98 29.62 7.21
C ASP A 2 -2.55 29.20 6.84
N SER A 3 -1.95 29.85 5.83
CA SER A 3 -0.62 29.48 5.33
C SER A 3 0.52 29.78 6.31
N GLU A 4 0.38 30.79 7.19
CA GLU A 4 1.40 31.12 8.17
C GLU A 4 1.39 30.10 9.31
N GLN A 5 0.18 29.77 9.77
CA GLN A 5 -0.05 28.68 10.72
C GLN A 5 0.47 27.34 10.17
N PHE A 6 0.19 27.03 8.90
CA PHE A 6 0.71 25.82 8.25
C PHE A 6 2.24 25.78 8.25
N ARG A 7 2.92 26.89 7.92
CA ARG A 7 4.40 26.94 7.95
C ARG A 7 4.96 26.75 9.35
N LYS A 8 4.30 27.30 10.37
CA LYS A 8 4.70 27.13 11.77
C LYS A 8 4.53 25.68 12.23
N HIS A 9 3.33 25.13 12.06
CA HIS A 9 2.99 23.79 12.54
C HIS A 9 3.62 22.68 11.70
N GLY A 10 3.79 22.89 10.40
CA GLY A 10 4.51 21.95 9.55
C GLY A 10 5.97 21.78 9.98
N LYS A 11 6.66 22.86 10.38
CA LYS A 11 8.02 22.77 10.92
C LYS A 11 8.06 22.02 12.24
N GLU A 12 7.12 22.32 13.15
CA GLU A 12 6.96 21.60 14.42
C GLU A 12 6.79 20.09 14.22
N VAL A 13 5.99 19.67 13.22
CA VAL A 13 5.82 18.25 12.88
C VAL A 13 7.10 17.65 12.29
N ILE A 14 7.82 18.38 11.42
CA ILE A 14 9.08 17.90 10.85
C ILE A 14 10.14 17.69 11.94
N ASP A 15 10.29 18.65 12.86
CA ASP A 15 11.22 18.56 13.97
C ASP A 15 10.86 17.37 14.88
N PHE A 16 9.56 17.21 15.22
CA PHE A 16 9.08 16.06 15.98
C PHE A 16 9.40 14.72 15.30
N ILE A 17 9.18 14.60 13.98
CA ILE A 17 9.48 13.37 13.24
C ILE A 17 10.98 13.07 13.29
N ALA A 18 11.84 14.07 13.06
CA ALA A 18 13.28 13.88 13.15
C ALA A 18 13.69 13.38 14.55
N ASP A 19 13.21 14.05 15.60
CA ASP A 19 13.49 13.67 16.99
C ASP A 19 12.97 12.25 17.31
N PHE A 20 11.80 11.86 16.79
CA PHE A 20 11.25 10.51 16.95
C PHE A 20 12.14 9.43 16.33
N TYR A 21 12.67 9.68 15.12
CA TYR A 21 13.56 8.71 14.46
C TYR A 21 14.95 8.66 15.11
N ASP A 22 15.49 9.80 15.52
CA ASP A 22 16.79 9.88 16.21
C ASP A 22 16.75 9.13 17.55
N ASN A 23 15.60 9.11 18.23
CA ASN A 23 15.38 8.46 19.51
C ASN A 23 14.55 7.17 19.41
N VAL A 24 14.40 6.57 18.22
CA VAL A 24 13.47 5.45 17.99
C VAL A 24 13.74 4.21 18.87
N ARG A 25 14.97 4.07 19.37
CA ARG A 25 15.39 2.96 20.26
C ARG A 25 14.87 3.11 21.69
N GLU A 26 14.48 4.32 22.08
CA GLU A 26 13.99 4.63 23.43
C GLU A 26 12.48 4.38 23.55
N HIS A 27 11.78 4.29 22.42
CA HIS A 27 10.35 4.00 22.39
C HIS A 27 10.07 2.51 22.61
N GLU A 28 8.98 2.21 23.32
CA GLU A 28 8.47 0.85 23.45
C GLU A 28 8.19 0.28 22.05
N ILE A 29 8.58 -0.98 21.83
CA ILE A 29 8.42 -1.65 20.55
C ILE A 29 6.94 -1.96 20.31
N THR A 30 6.31 -2.58 21.31
CA THR A 30 4.90 -2.95 21.31
C THR A 30 4.18 -2.18 22.40
N PRO A 31 3.03 -1.56 22.10
CA PRO A 31 2.35 -0.69 23.05
C PRO A 31 1.69 -1.50 24.18
N SER A 32 1.71 -0.95 25.39
CA SER A 32 1.07 -1.53 26.57
C SER A 32 -0.40 -1.07 26.72
N ILE A 33 -1.23 -1.27 25.69
CA ILE A 33 -2.65 -0.86 25.66
C ILE A 33 -3.60 -1.99 25.27
N GLU A 34 -4.85 -1.90 25.71
CA GLU A 34 -5.92 -2.85 25.37
C GLU A 34 -6.73 -2.43 24.14
N PRO A 35 -7.32 -3.36 23.38
CA PRO A 35 -8.24 -3.05 22.28
C PRO A 35 -9.35 -2.08 22.71
N GLY A 36 -9.52 -1.02 21.92
CA GLY A 36 -10.49 0.04 22.19
C GLY A 36 -10.03 1.15 23.14
N HIS A 37 -8.78 1.12 23.64
CA HIS A 37 -8.20 2.20 24.45
C HIS A 37 -8.35 3.57 23.77
N VAL A 38 -7.88 3.69 22.52
CA VAL A 38 -7.95 4.94 21.75
C VAL A 38 -9.39 5.42 21.62
N ALA A 39 -10.32 4.57 21.18
CA ALA A 39 -11.72 4.95 20.99
C ALA A 39 -12.38 5.48 22.28
N LYS A 40 -12.00 4.96 23.46
CA LYS A 40 -12.50 5.44 24.76
C LYS A 40 -11.95 6.81 25.17
N SER A 41 -10.81 7.20 24.61
CA SER A 41 -10.15 8.49 24.90
C SER A 41 -10.68 9.65 24.06
N PHE A 42 -11.52 9.39 23.05
CA PHE A 42 -12.09 10.42 22.19
C PHE A 42 -13.53 10.79 22.59
N PRO A 43 -13.97 12.03 22.29
CA PRO A 43 -15.38 12.40 22.33
C PRO A 43 -16.24 11.47 21.45
N LYS A 44 -17.52 11.33 21.80
CA LYS A 44 -18.46 10.50 21.03
C LYS A 44 -18.75 11.06 19.64
N ASP A 45 -18.72 12.39 19.52
CA ASP A 45 -19.08 13.13 18.32
C ASP A 45 -17.91 14.04 17.93
N ALA A 46 -17.77 14.29 16.62
CA ALA A 46 -16.77 15.21 16.11
C ALA A 46 -17.04 16.66 16.58
N PRO A 47 -16.01 17.48 16.79
CA PRO A 47 -16.20 18.85 17.25
C PRO A 47 -16.90 19.70 16.16
N GLU A 48 -17.93 20.45 16.55
CA GLU A 48 -18.64 21.36 15.63
C GLU A 48 -17.82 22.61 15.26
N LYS A 49 -16.81 22.92 16.07
CA LYS A 49 -15.92 24.07 15.88
C LYS A 49 -14.48 23.60 15.76
N PRO A 50 -13.63 24.33 15.04
CA PRO A 50 -12.22 23.97 14.93
C PRO A 50 -11.52 24.00 16.30
N ASP A 51 -10.80 22.94 16.62
CA ASP A 51 -9.88 22.91 17.75
C ASP A 51 -8.57 23.63 17.44
N ASN A 52 -7.86 24.00 18.50
CA ASN A 52 -6.54 24.57 18.40
C ASN A 52 -5.51 23.46 18.07
N TRP A 53 -4.55 23.77 17.17
CA TRP A 53 -3.50 22.82 16.77
C TRP A 53 -2.66 22.28 17.95
N GLN A 54 -2.29 23.13 18.91
CA GLN A 54 -1.54 22.71 20.10
C GLN A 54 -2.29 21.62 20.85
N THR A 55 -3.61 21.76 21.03
CA THR A 55 -4.45 20.74 21.67
C THR A 55 -4.44 19.43 20.88
N VAL A 56 -4.59 19.50 19.56
CA VAL A 56 -4.54 18.31 18.68
C VAL A 56 -3.19 17.59 18.76
N PHE A 57 -2.10 18.36 18.76
CA PHE A 57 -0.75 17.79 18.78
C PHE A 57 -0.37 17.20 20.16
N GLU A 58 -0.83 17.83 21.24
CA GLU A 58 -0.75 17.29 22.61
C GLU A 58 -1.56 15.99 22.74
N ASP A 59 -2.77 15.95 22.19
CA ASP A 59 -3.60 14.74 22.19
C ASP A 59 -2.99 13.61 21.37
N PHE A 60 -2.38 13.92 20.23
CA PHE A 60 -1.59 12.95 19.46
C PHE A 60 -0.47 12.37 20.33
N SER A 61 0.33 13.22 20.98
CA SER A 61 1.47 12.80 21.79
C SER A 61 1.06 11.98 23.02
N ARG A 62 -0.05 12.35 23.67
CA ARG A 62 -0.54 11.71 24.90
C ARG A 62 -1.36 10.45 24.66
N THR A 63 -2.16 10.42 23.60
CA THR A 63 -3.19 9.38 23.40
C THR A 63 -2.85 8.44 22.25
N ILE A 64 -2.28 8.95 21.16
CA ILE A 64 -2.01 8.15 19.95
C ILE A 64 -0.62 7.53 20.02
N LEU A 65 0.41 8.34 20.26
CA LEU A 65 1.80 7.90 20.21
C LEU A 65 2.11 6.69 21.13
N PRO A 66 1.60 6.60 22.37
CA PRO A 66 1.84 5.42 23.22
C PRO A 66 1.20 4.13 22.70
N GLY A 67 0.23 4.24 21.79
CA GLY A 67 -0.41 3.11 21.13
C GLY A 67 0.24 2.70 19.81
N VAL A 68 1.28 3.41 19.35
CA VAL A 68 1.97 3.13 18.09
C VAL A 68 2.99 2.02 18.32
N THR A 69 2.92 0.97 17.50
CA THR A 69 4.00 -0.02 17.41
C THR A 69 5.18 0.60 16.68
N SER A 70 6.37 0.54 17.26
CA SER A 70 7.58 1.18 16.72
C SER A 70 8.23 0.33 15.61
N TRP A 71 7.57 0.26 14.44
CA TRP A 71 8.00 -0.56 13.29
C TRP A 71 9.43 -0.28 12.79
N ASN A 72 9.90 0.97 12.93
CA ASN A 72 11.23 1.38 12.50
C ASN A 72 12.29 1.28 13.61
N SER A 73 11.91 0.76 14.79
CA SER A 73 12.90 0.46 15.83
C SER A 73 13.82 -0.67 15.36
N PRO A 74 15.14 -0.56 15.52
CA PRO A 74 16.08 -1.65 15.26
C PRO A 74 15.83 -2.92 16.09
N GLN A 75 14.94 -2.85 17.09
CA GLN A 75 14.58 -3.98 17.93
C GLN A 75 13.27 -4.66 17.47
N PHE A 76 12.55 -4.09 16.50
CA PHE A 76 11.33 -4.67 15.95
C PHE A 76 11.64 -5.79 14.96
N HIS A 77 11.26 -7.02 15.29
CA HIS A 77 11.50 -8.22 14.46
C HIS A 77 10.23 -9.04 14.22
N GLY A 78 9.04 -8.40 14.26
CA GLY A 78 7.75 -9.10 14.17
C GLY A 78 7.35 -9.53 12.76
N TYR A 79 7.77 -8.79 11.72
CA TYR A 79 7.39 -9.00 10.32
C TYR A 79 8.52 -8.53 9.38
N TYR A 80 8.25 -8.47 8.08
CA TYR A 80 9.13 -7.80 7.13
C TYR A 80 9.16 -6.28 7.35
N PRO A 81 10.29 -5.60 7.07
CA PRO A 81 10.41 -4.15 7.23
C PRO A 81 9.41 -3.36 6.36
N SER A 82 8.88 -2.27 6.90
CA SER A 82 7.89 -1.39 6.22
C SER A 82 8.53 -0.32 5.32
N GLY A 83 9.84 -0.05 5.48
CA GLY A 83 10.62 0.84 4.61
C GLY A 83 10.21 2.31 4.69
N ALA A 84 10.64 3.02 5.74
CA ALA A 84 10.47 4.47 5.87
C ALA A 84 11.82 5.19 5.81
N SER A 85 11.88 6.34 5.12
CA SER A 85 13.07 7.18 5.04
C SER A 85 12.68 8.66 5.07
N TYR A 86 13.59 9.54 5.48
CA TYR A 86 13.35 10.99 5.40
C TYR A 86 13.01 11.46 3.98
N ALA A 87 13.65 10.87 2.96
CA ALA A 87 13.36 11.18 1.56
C ALA A 87 11.92 10.79 1.16
N SER A 88 11.42 9.63 1.59
CA SER A 88 10.04 9.21 1.30
C SER A 88 9.02 10.09 2.04
N ILE A 89 9.30 10.51 3.28
CA ILE A 89 8.44 11.42 4.03
C ILE A 89 8.31 12.77 3.32
N LEU A 90 9.43 13.35 2.87
CA LEU A 90 9.41 14.60 2.10
C LEU A 90 8.68 14.43 0.77
N GLY A 91 8.86 13.30 0.09
CA GLY A 91 8.12 12.96 -1.12
C GLY A 91 6.60 12.95 -0.89
N SER A 92 6.14 12.32 0.19
CA SER A 92 4.72 12.31 0.56
C SER A 92 4.18 13.72 0.86
N ILE A 93 4.94 14.55 1.59
CA ILE A 93 4.54 15.93 1.87
C ILE A 93 4.37 16.74 0.58
N LEU A 94 5.27 16.57 -0.39
CA LEU A 94 5.16 17.24 -1.70
C LEU A 94 3.93 16.77 -2.48
N THR A 95 3.68 15.47 -2.53
CA THR A 95 2.52 14.89 -3.23
C THR A 95 1.21 15.38 -2.62
N GLU A 96 1.08 15.33 -1.29
CA GLU A 96 -0.11 15.81 -0.57
C GLU A 96 -0.30 17.32 -0.72
N GLY A 97 0.80 18.10 -0.65
CA GLY A 97 0.75 19.55 -0.82
C GLY A 97 0.33 20.01 -2.21
N LEU A 98 0.61 19.22 -3.25
CA LEU A 98 0.15 19.48 -4.62
C LEU A 98 -1.31 19.05 -4.86
N GLY A 99 -1.85 18.14 -4.03
CA GLY A 99 -3.26 17.73 -4.07
C GLY A 99 -3.70 17.12 -5.40
N THR A 100 -2.79 16.46 -6.13
CA THR A 100 -3.06 16.01 -7.51
C THR A 100 -3.63 14.60 -7.59
N VAL A 101 -4.43 14.34 -8.63
CA VAL A 101 -5.00 13.02 -8.91
C VAL A 101 -4.68 12.58 -10.34
N GLY A 102 -4.01 11.45 -10.50
CA GLY A 102 -3.50 10.93 -11.78
C GLY A 102 -4.33 9.80 -12.40
N VAL A 103 -5.66 9.89 -12.42
CA VAL A 103 -6.53 8.83 -12.99
C VAL A 103 -6.35 8.69 -14.50
N THR A 104 -6.03 9.77 -15.20
CA THR A 104 -5.70 9.76 -16.63
C THR A 104 -4.47 10.61 -16.86
N TRP A 105 -3.78 10.39 -17.99
CA TRP A 105 -2.65 11.24 -18.36
C TRP A 105 -3.04 12.72 -18.42
N ILE A 106 -4.23 13.05 -18.97
CA ILE A 106 -4.70 14.45 -19.06
C ILE A 106 -4.92 15.07 -17.67
N SER A 107 -5.33 14.29 -16.66
CA SER A 107 -5.58 14.83 -15.32
C SER A 107 -4.30 15.13 -14.54
N ASN A 108 -3.20 14.42 -14.81
CA ASN A 108 -1.87 14.73 -14.30
C ASN A 108 -0.76 14.05 -15.12
N PRO A 109 -0.23 14.70 -16.17
CA PRO A 109 0.81 14.13 -17.04
C PRO A 109 2.07 13.73 -16.27
N VAL A 110 2.49 14.59 -15.34
CA VAL A 110 3.73 14.41 -14.58
C VAL A 110 3.65 13.19 -13.67
N CYS A 111 2.48 12.89 -13.10
CA CYS A 111 2.28 11.68 -12.31
C CYS A 111 2.56 10.42 -13.13
N THR A 112 1.98 10.33 -14.34
CA THR A 112 2.17 9.16 -15.22
C THR A 112 3.61 9.05 -15.70
N GLU A 113 4.19 10.15 -16.19
CA GLU A 113 5.53 10.13 -16.79
C GLU A 113 6.63 9.89 -15.76
N LEU A 114 6.52 10.47 -14.56
CA LEU A 114 7.49 10.25 -13.49
C LEU A 114 7.47 8.81 -12.98
N GLU A 115 6.28 8.20 -12.87
CA GLU A 115 6.15 6.78 -12.53
C GLU A 115 6.86 5.89 -13.58
N MET A 116 6.63 6.14 -14.86
CA MET A 116 7.30 5.38 -15.93
C MET A 116 8.82 5.48 -15.86
N VAL A 117 9.37 6.69 -15.64
CA VAL A 117 10.81 6.92 -15.51
C VAL A 117 11.39 6.21 -14.29
N THR A 118 10.76 6.36 -13.13
CA THR A 118 11.25 5.76 -11.88
C THR A 118 11.18 4.23 -11.91
N LEU A 119 10.13 3.65 -12.50
CA LEU A 119 10.03 2.21 -12.68
C LEU A 119 11.01 1.66 -13.72
N ASN A 120 11.37 2.44 -14.74
CA ASN A 120 12.49 2.08 -15.63
C ASN A 120 13.81 2.03 -14.85
N TRP A 121 14.06 2.97 -13.94
CA TRP A 121 15.25 2.92 -13.08
C TRP A 121 15.23 1.70 -12.16
N LEU A 122 14.10 1.43 -11.49
CA LEU A 122 13.96 0.27 -10.61
C LEU A 122 14.16 -1.05 -11.37
N GLY A 123 13.52 -1.21 -12.53
CA GLY A 123 13.66 -2.40 -13.36
C GLY A 123 15.10 -2.64 -13.80
N LYS A 124 15.82 -1.57 -14.16
CA LYS A 124 17.26 -1.64 -14.49
C LYS A 124 18.12 -1.99 -13.28
N LEU A 125 17.85 -1.40 -12.11
CA LEU A 125 18.57 -1.70 -10.86
C LEU A 125 18.39 -3.17 -10.44
N LEU A 126 17.22 -3.75 -10.69
CA LEU A 126 16.92 -5.16 -10.43
C LEU A 126 17.42 -6.11 -11.53
N GLY A 127 17.97 -5.58 -12.63
CA GLY A 127 18.42 -6.38 -13.77
C GLY A 127 17.29 -7.11 -14.50
N LEU A 128 16.07 -6.54 -14.51
CA LEU A 128 14.94 -7.13 -15.21
C LEU A 128 15.16 -7.12 -16.74
N PRO A 129 14.66 -8.15 -17.46
CA PRO A 129 14.63 -8.14 -18.92
C PRO A 129 13.99 -6.89 -19.50
N GLU A 130 14.45 -6.46 -20.67
CA GLU A 130 13.99 -5.22 -21.32
C GLU A 130 12.48 -5.20 -21.56
N GLU A 131 11.83 -6.35 -21.75
CA GLU A 131 10.37 -6.44 -21.95
C GLU A 131 9.54 -5.92 -20.75
N PHE A 132 10.14 -5.79 -19.56
CA PHE A 132 9.49 -5.21 -18.38
C PHE A 132 9.68 -3.69 -18.25
N LEU A 133 10.50 -3.08 -19.10
CA LEU A 133 10.79 -1.65 -19.03
C LEU A 133 9.79 -0.85 -19.87
N ASN A 134 9.19 0.18 -19.27
CA ASN A 134 8.29 1.13 -19.94
C ASN A 134 8.96 1.86 -21.14
N CYS A 135 10.29 1.94 -21.18
CA CYS A 135 11.02 2.56 -22.28
C CYS A 135 11.28 1.63 -23.48
N SER A 136 10.89 0.35 -23.39
CA SER A 136 11.08 -0.62 -24.46
C SER A 136 9.98 -0.53 -25.51
N SER A 137 10.24 -1.04 -26.72
CA SER A 137 9.27 -1.00 -27.83
C SER A 137 8.11 -2.00 -27.70
N GLY A 138 8.17 -2.92 -26.73
CA GLY A 138 7.14 -3.92 -26.48
C GLY A 138 5.95 -3.36 -25.69
N PRO A 139 4.86 -4.15 -25.54
CA PRO A 139 3.66 -3.73 -24.81
C PRO A 139 3.80 -3.84 -23.27
N GLY A 140 4.99 -4.21 -22.77
CA GLY A 140 5.25 -4.40 -21.36
C GLY A 140 5.60 -3.10 -20.63
N GLY A 141 5.78 -3.20 -19.32
CA GLY A 141 6.05 -2.06 -18.46
C GLY A 141 5.80 -2.37 -16.99
N GLY A 142 6.04 -1.36 -16.14
CA GLY A 142 5.76 -1.40 -14.72
C GLY A 142 4.73 -0.35 -14.33
N VAL A 143 4.01 -0.62 -13.23
CA VAL A 143 3.06 0.29 -12.56
C VAL A 143 3.23 0.19 -11.04
N ILE A 144 3.06 1.30 -10.31
CA ILE A 144 3.05 1.30 -8.83
C ILE A 144 1.66 0.87 -8.36
N GLN A 145 1.60 -0.12 -7.47
CA GLN A 145 0.37 -0.62 -6.84
C GLN A 145 0.36 -0.24 -5.36
N GLY A 146 -0.82 -0.27 -4.71
CA GLY A 146 -0.93 0.10 -3.29
C GLY A 146 -0.22 -0.90 -2.36
N HIS A 147 -0.27 -2.19 -2.70
CA HIS A 147 0.45 -3.24 -1.98
C HIS A 147 0.58 -4.53 -2.81
N ALA A 148 1.48 -5.44 -2.40
CA ALA A 148 1.72 -6.70 -3.11
C ALA A 148 0.45 -7.56 -3.30
N SER A 149 -0.45 -7.60 -2.32
CA SER A 149 -1.70 -8.38 -2.44
C SER A 149 -2.64 -7.87 -3.55
N GLU A 150 -2.60 -6.57 -3.86
CA GLU A 150 -3.37 -5.97 -4.95
C GLU A 150 -2.74 -6.37 -6.29
N ALA A 151 -1.41 -6.28 -6.40
CA ALA A 151 -0.69 -6.73 -7.58
C ALA A 151 -0.97 -8.22 -7.89
N VAL A 152 -0.97 -9.09 -6.87
CA VAL A 152 -1.37 -10.51 -7.00
C VAL A 152 -2.80 -10.64 -7.54
N PHE A 153 -3.74 -9.89 -6.98
CA PHE A 153 -5.14 -9.90 -7.41
C PHE A 153 -5.32 -9.40 -8.86
N VAL A 154 -4.62 -8.32 -9.25
CA VAL A 154 -4.62 -7.78 -10.61
C VAL A 154 -4.09 -8.81 -11.60
N CYS A 155 -2.96 -9.45 -11.29
CA CYS A 155 -2.37 -10.51 -12.10
C CYS A 155 -3.30 -11.70 -12.27
N LEU A 156 -3.92 -12.18 -11.18
CA LEU A 156 -4.89 -13.29 -11.23
C LEU A 156 -6.13 -12.93 -12.06
N SER A 157 -6.64 -11.71 -11.92
CA SER A 157 -7.79 -11.22 -12.69
C SER A 157 -7.48 -11.11 -14.18
N ALA A 158 -6.33 -10.52 -14.53
CA ALA A 158 -5.88 -10.42 -15.92
C ALA A 158 -5.65 -11.81 -16.55
N ALA A 159 -5.03 -12.74 -15.81
CA ALA A 159 -4.81 -14.11 -16.27
C ALA A 159 -6.13 -14.84 -16.52
N LYS A 160 -7.09 -14.73 -15.60
CA LYS A 160 -8.43 -15.30 -15.73
C LYS A 160 -9.14 -14.80 -16.99
N ASP A 161 -9.22 -13.49 -17.16
CA ASP A 161 -9.93 -12.87 -18.28
C ASP A 161 -9.24 -13.18 -19.61
N LYS A 162 -7.90 -13.29 -19.62
CA LYS A 162 -7.14 -13.74 -20.79
C LYS A 162 -7.48 -15.19 -21.14
N MET A 163 -7.56 -16.09 -20.16
CA MET A 163 -7.86 -17.50 -20.40
C MET A 163 -9.31 -17.72 -20.84
N ILE A 164 -10.28 -17.01 -20.24
CA ILE A 164 -11.68 -17.05 -20.68
C ILE A 164 -11.79 -16.66 -22.15
N ARG A 165 -11.25 -15.49 -22.52
CA ARG A 165 -11.27 -15.01 -23.91
C ARG A 165 -10.59 -15.98 -24.88
N LYS A 166 -9.48 -16.59 -24.45
CA LYS A 166 -8.77 -17.60 -25.24
C LYS A 166 -9.61 -18.86 -25.46
N PHE A 167 -10.29 -19.39 -24.44
CA PHE A 167 -11.11 -20.59 -24.62
C PHE A 167 -12.38 -20.33 -25.44
N MET A 168 -13.01 -19.17 -25.26
CA MET A 168 -14.15 -18.76 -26.09
C MET A 168 -13.78 -18.58 -27.57
N SER A 169 -12.54 -18.15 -27.87
CA SER A 169 -12.09 -18.05 -29.26
C SER A 169 -11.81 -19.40 -29.93
N PHE A 170 -11.46 -20.43 -29.15
CA PHE A 170 -11.30 -21.80 -29.66
C PHE A 170 -12.63 -22.55 -29.79
N ASN A 171 -13.58 -22.29 -28.90
CA ASN A 171 -14.90 -22.90 -28.95
C ASN A 171 -15.99 -21.91 -28.50
N SER A 172 -16.70 -21.35 -29.48
CA SER A 172 -17.77 -20.39 -29.26
C SER A 172 -19.04 -20.98 -28.63
N SER A 173 -19.13 -22.31 -28.48
CA SER A 173 -20.26 -22.95 -27.79
C SER A 173 -20.08 -23.04 -26.27
N LEU A 174 -18.87 -22.79 -25.75
CA LEU A 174 -18.61 -22.76 -24.31
C LEU A 174 -19.13 -21.46 -23.69
N ASN A 175 -19.85 -21.58 -22.59
CA ASN A 175 -20.22 -20.42 -21.77
C ASN A 175 -19.04 -19.99 -20.88
N GLU A 176 -18.95 -18.70 -20.58
CA GLU A 176 -17.96 -18.13 -19.68
C GLU A 176 -17.96 -18.78 -18.30
N ASP A 177 -19.14 -19.06 -17.72
CA ASP A 177 -19.25 -19.70 -16.40
C ASP A 177 -18.73 -21.15 -16.39
N GLU A 178 -18.92 -21.88 -17.49
CA GLU A 178 -18.40 -23.23 -17.66
C GLU A 178 -16.88 -23.25 -17.75
N ILE A 179 -16.30 -22.23 -18.40
CA ILE A 179 -14.84 -22.07 -18.45
C ILE A 179 -14.34 -21.68 -17.06
N ARG A 180 -14.95 -20.66 -16.45
CA ARG A 180 -14.56 -20.12 -15.15
C ARG A 180 -14.56 -21.18 -14.05
N SER A 181 -15.58 -22.03 -14.01
CA SER A 181 -15.70 -23.13 -13.04
C SER A 181 -14.64 -24.22 -13.19
N LYS A 182 -13.91 -24.26 -14.30
CA LYS A 182 -12.83 -25.23 -14.59
C LYS A 182 -11.44 -24.61 -14.50
N LEU A 183 -11.31 -23.31 -14.23
CA LEU A 183 -10.01 -22.68 -14.08
C LEU A 183 -9.39 -23.11 -12.75
N VAL A 184 -8.12 -23.52 -12.83
CA VAL A 184 -7.30 -23.89 -11.67
C VAL A 184 -6.04 -23.04 -11.68
N ALA A 185 -5.67 -22.53 -10.51
CA ALA A 185 -4.41 -21.82 -10.27
C ALA A 185 -3.57 -22.61 -9.28
N TYR A 186 -2.25 -22.39 -9.33
CA TYR A 186 -1.28 -23.10 -8.49
C TYR A 186 -0.42 -22.09 -7.75
N SER A 187 -0.01 -22.44 -6.53
CA SER A 187 0.92 -21.67 -5.72
C SER A 187 1.68 -22.62 -4.79
N SER A 188 2.74 -22.13 -4.15
CA SER A 188 3.44 -22.86 -3.09
C SER A 188 2.58 -22.95 -1.83
N ASP A 189 2.74 -24.03 -1.06
CA ASP A 189 2.16 -24.17 0.29
C ASP A 189 2.77 -23.16 1.30
N GLN A 190 3.92 -22.56 0.96
CA GLN A 190 4.56 -21.46 1.71
C GLN A 190 4.19 -20.06 1.17
N SER A 191 3.23 -19.96 0.25
CA SER A 191 2.86 -18.66 -0.32
C SER A 191 2.16 -17.76 0.69
N ASN A 192 2.26 -16.44 0.50
CA ASN A 192 1.57 -15.48 1.35
C ASN A 192 0.04 -15.66 1.20
N SER A 193 -0.71 -15.48 2.29
CA SER A 193 -2.18 -15.57 2.31
C SER A 193 -2.88 -14.62 1.32
N SER A 194 -2.18 -13.62 0.80
CA SER A 194 -2.66 -12.79 -0.32
C SER A 194 -3.04 -13.60 -1.56
N VAL A 195 -2.36 -14.72 -1.82
CA VAL A 195 -2.65 -15.58 -2.98
C VAL A 195 -4.00 -16.26 -2.78
N GLU A 196 -4.20 -16.91 -1.64
CA GLU A 196 -5.47 -17.54 -1.27
C GLU A 196 -6.60 -16.52 -1.26
N LYS A 197 -6.40 -15.34 -0.65
CA LYS A 197 -7.39 -14.24 -0.67
C LYS A 197 -7.72 -13.76 -2.09
N GLY A 198 -6.71 -13.68 -2.96
CA GLY A 198 -6.90 -13.33 -4.37
C GLY A 198 -7.73 -14.37 -5.11
N LEU A 199 -7.50 -15.65 -4.83
CA LEU A 199 -8.24 -16.76 -5.43
C LEU A 199 -9.67 -16.84 -4.89
N SER A 200 -9.86 -16.85 -3.57
CA SER A 200 -11.18 -17.00 -2.91
C SER A 200 -12.19 -15.94 -3.30
N SER A 201 -11.70 -14.77 -3.71
CA SER A 201 -12.57 -13.69 -4.16
C SER A 201 -13.43 -14.06 -5.36
N ARG A 202 -13.03 -15.01 -6.26
CA ARG A 202 -13.81 -15.49 -7.44
C ARG A 202 -13.38 -16.85 -8.06
N PHE A 203 -12.51 -17.64 -7.43
CA PHE A 203 -12.15 -19.00 -7.82
C PHE A 203 -12.65 -19.98 -6.74
N ARG A 204 -13.06 -21.18 -7.16
CA ARG A 204 -13.51 -22.21 -6.22
C ARG A 204 -12.30 -22.73 -5.46
N GLU A 205 -12.33 -22.63 -4.13
CA GLU A 205 -11.37 -23.33 -3.27
C GLU A 205 -11.69 -24.82 -3.32
N ASP A 206 -10.83 -25.62 -3.95
CA ASP A 206 -10.73 -27.04 -3.63
C ASP A 206 -9.62 -27.16 -2.59
N SER A 207 -10.02 -27.13 -1.31
CA SER A 207 -9.15 -27.45 -0.19
C SER A 207 -8.81 -28.94 -0.22
N ALA A 208 -7.79 -29.30 -0.99
CA ALA A 208 -7.12 -30.60 -0.85
C ALA A 208 -6.18 -30.56 0.37
N SER A 209 -6.77 -30.43 1.56
CA SER A 209 -6.09 -30.65 2.84
C SER A 209 -6.99 -31.46 3.78
N GLU A 210 -7.20 -32.73 3.41
CA GLU A 210 -7.55 -33.78 4.37
C GLU A 210 -6.55 -34.93 4.17
N GLY A 211 -5.64 -35.15 5.12
CA GLY A 211 -4.73 -36.28 5.05
C GLY A 211 -3.55 -36.32 6.01
N ARG A 212 -3.83 -36.24 7.33
CA ARG A 212 -2.96 -36.49 8.51
C ARG A 212 -2.17 -35.33 9.08
#